data_AF-A0A355L2J0-F1
#
_entry.id   AF-A0A355L2J0-F1
#
_cell.length_a   1.000
_cell.length_b   1.000
_cell.length_c   1.000
_cell.angle_alpha   90.00
_cell.angle_beta   90.00
_cell.angle_gamma   90.00
#
_symmetry.space_group_name_H-M   'P 1'
#
loop_
_entity.id
_entity.type
_entity.pdbx_description
1 polymer ?
#
loop_
_entity_poly.entity_id
_entity_poly.type
_entity_poly.pdbx_seq_one_letter_code
_entity_poly.pdbx_strand_id
1 'polypeptide(L)'
;MVLKSKTKKTIAISAVSIAIVAAALICIYHFFFSTAAIKGEKLMGEYPSPNSAYTVEIYQNDGGATTGYAVLGVLRKNSDSSYARNIYWENNTDSAEAQWLDDDTVIINGRKIPNVLKDKYDFRYSKN
;
A
#
# COMPACT_ATOMS: atom_id res chain seq x y z
N MET A 1 4.40 -47.91 -6.84
CA MET A 1 4.26 -47.70 -8.30
C MET A 1 5.27 -46.64 -8.74
N VAL A 2 6.33 -47.01 -9.47
CA VAL A 2 7.35 -46.05 -9.92
C VAL A 2 6.86 -45.37 -11.21
N LEU A 3 6.68 -44.06 -11.18
CA LEU A 3 6.26 -43.27 -12.34
C LEU A 3 7.30 -43.36 -13.47
N LYS A 4 6.83 -43.55 -14.72
CA LYS A 4 7.69 -43.55 -15.91
C LYS A 4 8.34 -42.18 -16.11
N SER A 5 9.57 -42.13 -16.64
CA SER A 5 10.36 -40.89 -16.77
C SER A 5 9.65 -39.81 -17.60
N LYS A 6 8.92 -40.20 -18.65
CA LYS A 6 8.09 -39.28 -19.46
C LYS A 6 6.99 -38.62 -18.62
N THR A 7 6.27 -39.41 -17.81
CA THR A 7 5.23 -38.90 -16.90
C THR A 7 5.79 -37.96 -15.84
N LYS A 8 6.98 -38.25 -15.29
CA LYS A 8 7.68 -37.35 -14.35
C LYS A 8 8.06 -36.01 -15.01
N LYS A 9 8.54 -36.03 -16.26
CA LYS A 9 8.87 -34.81 -17.02
C LYS A 9 7.63 -33.97 -17.32
N THR A 10 6.52 -34.57 -17.73
CA THR A 10 5.27 -33.86 -17.98
C THR A 10 4.72 -33.19 -16.71
N ILE A 11 4.72 -33.91 -15.58
CA ILE A 11 4.31 -33.34 -14.27
C ILE A 11 5.20 -32.15 -13.89
N ALA A 12 6.52 -32.27 -14.08
CA ALA A 12 7.45 -31.17 -13.79
C ALA A 12 7.18 -29.93 -14.65
N ILE A 13 6.93 -30.10 -15.95
CA ILE A 13 6.61 -28.99 -16.86
C ILE A 13 5.30 -28.31 -16.43
N SER A 14 4.25 -29.08 -16.15
CA SER A 14 2.97 -28.52 -15.69
C SER A 14 3.11 -27.75 -14.38
N ALA A 15 3.89 -28.27 -13.42
CA ALA A 15 4.14 -27.57 -12.16
C ALA A 15 4.87 -26.24 -12.37
N VAL A 16 5.87 -26.20 -13.26
CA VAL A 16 6.58 -24.96 -13.61
C VAL A 16 5.64 -23.96 -14.27
N SER A 17 4.79 -24.41 -15.21
CA SER A 17 3.80 -23.53 -15.85
C SER A 17 2.82 -22.92 -14.83
N ILE A 18 2.33 -23.71 -13.86
CA ILE A 18 1.45 -23.22 -12.80
C ILE A 18 2.18 -22.18 -11.93
N ALA A 19 3.44 -22.43 -11.57
CA ALA A 19 4.23 -21.50 -10.78
C ALA A 19 4.43 -20.16 -11.51
N ILE A 20 4.68 -20.18 -12.83
CA ILE A 20 4.81 -18.96 -13.65
C ILE A 20 3.50 -18.18 -13.66
N VAL A 21 2.36 -18.85 -13.88
CA VAL A 21 1.05 -18.18 -13.88
C VAL A 21 0.74 -17.58 -12.50
N ALA A 22 1.00 -18.30 -11.42
CA ALA A 22 0.81 -17.80 -10.06
C ALA A 22 1.68 -16.56 -9.80
N ALA A 23 2.96 -16.59 -10.19
CA ALA A 23 3.84 -15.43 -10.06
C ALA A 23 3.33 -14.22 -10.87
N ALA A 24 2.85 -14.44 -12.10
CA ALA A 24 2.28 -13.38 -12.93
C ALA A 24 1.04 -12.75 -12.28
N LEU A 25 0.14 -13.56 -11.72
CA LEU A 25 -1.05 -13.06 -11.02
C LEU A 25 -0.69 -12.26 -9.76
N ILE A 26 0.30 -12.70 -8.99
CA ILE A 26 0.81 -11.97 -7.82
C ILE A 26 1.39 -10.61 -8.25
N CYS A 27 2.18 -10.58 -9.33
CA CYS A 27 2.72 -9.33 -9.87
C CYS A 27 1.60 -8.38 -10.31
N ILE A 28 0.63 -8.86 -11.09
CA ILE A 28 -0.54 -8.06 -11.52
C ILE A 28 -1.28 -7.50 -10.31
N TYR A 29 -1.54 -8.33 -9.29
CA TYR A 29 -2.18 -7.87 -8.07
C TYR A 29 -1.37 -6.74 -7.39
N HIS A 30 -0.05 -6.91 -7.28
CA HIS A 30 0.81 -5.95 -6.60
C HIS A 30 0.89 -4.61 -7.33
N PHE A 31 0.92 -4.59 -8.66
CA PHE A 31 1.05 -3.35 -9.44
C PHE A 31 -0.27 -2.60 -9.62
N PHE A 32 -1.39 -3.32 -9.75
CA PHE A 32 -2.67 -2.68 -10.09
C PHE A 32 -3.61 -2.51 -8.91
N PHE A 33 -3.57 -3.40 -7.91
CA PHE A 33 -4.59 -3.48 -6.86
C PHE A 33 -4.07 -3.16 -5.46
N SER A 34 -2.75 -3.20 -5.25
CA SER A 34 -2.12 -2.81 -3.99
C SER A 34 -1.79 -1.32 -3.95
N THR A 35 -1.91 -0.70 -2.79
CA THR A 35 -1.35 0.64 -2.55
C THR A 35 0.16 0.62 -2.37
N ALA A 36 0.77 -0.54 -2.12
CA ALA A 36 2.19 -0.64 -1.74
C ALA A 36 3.16 -0.12 -2.80
N ALA A 37 2.78 -0.15 -4.08
CA ALA A 37 3.61 0.34 -5.18
C ALA A 37 3.43 1.84 -5.48
N ILE A 38 2.42 2.49 -4.89
CA ILE A 38 2.13 3.92 -5.13
C ILE A 38 3.23 4.75 -4.47
N LYS A 39 3.81 5.68 -5.23
CA LYS A 39 4.81 6.63 -4.75
C LYS A 39 4.17 8.00 -4.57
N GLY A 40 4.45 8.67 -3.47
CA GLY A 40 4.06 10.07 -3.29
C GLY A 40 4.82 10.97 -4.26
N GLU A 41 4.13 11.96 -4.83
CA GLU A 41 4.73 12.89 -5.80
C GLU A 41 5.14 14.22 -5.14
N LYS A 42 4.20 14.87 -4.44
CA LYS A 42 4.44 16.18 -3.82
C LYS A 42 4.14 16.12 -2.33
N LEU A 43 5.17 16.24 -1.49
CA LEU A 43 5.02 16.24 -0.03
C LEU A 43 4.25 17.50 0.43
N MET A 44 3.14 17.31 1.14
CA MET A 44 2.25 18.36 1.64
C MET A 44 2.36 18.61 3.14
N GLY A 45 2.71 17.59 3.92
CA GLY A 45 2.85 17.74 5.36
C GLY A 45 3.44 16.51 6.02
N GLU A 46 3.98 16.73 7.21
CA GLU A 46 4.55 15.70 8.07
C GLU A 46 3.92 15.81 9.45
N TYR A 47 3.49 14.67 9.99
CA TYR A 47 2.74 14.60 11.25
C TYR A 47 3.40 13.56 12.15
N PRO A 48 4.31 13.95 13.05
CA PRO A 48 4.98 13.02 13.96
C PRO A 48 4.00 12.43 14.98
N SER A 49 4.18 11.16 15.34
CA SER A 49 3.42 10.50 16.41
C SER A 49 3.76 11.12 17.77
N PRO A 50 2.88 10.98 18.79
CA PRO A 50 3.13 11.56 20.12
C PRO A 50 4.44 11.08 20.74
N ASN A 51 4.75 9.79 20.63
CA ASN A 51 6.04 9.24 21.07
C ASN A 51 7.21 9.46 20.09
N SER A 52 6.99 10.11 18.94
CA SER A 52 8.01 10.34 17.90
C SER A 52 8.68 9.08 17.34
N ALA A 53 8.05 7.91 17.47
CA ALA A 53 8.51 6.67 16.83
C ALA A 53 8.19 6.65 15.33
N TYR A 54 7.08 7.28 14.94
CA TYR A 54 6.58 7.31 13.58
C TYR A 54 6.30 8.73 13.11
N THR A 55 6.24 8.90 11.80
CA THR A 55 5.78 10.13 11.15
C THR A 55 4.85 9.74 10.01
N VAL A 56 3.68 10.38 9.93
CA VAL A 56 2.82 10.28 8.74
C VAL A 56 3.19 11.42 7.79
N GLU A 57 3.68 11.06 6.62
CA GLU A 57 3.88 11.98 5.50
C GLU A 57 2.63 11.97 4.62
N ILE A 58 2.13 13.15 4.27
CA ILE A 58 1.01 13.33 3.35
C ILE A 58 1.55 13.81 2.02
N TYR A 59 1.22 13.10 0.95
CA TYR A 59 1.58 13.44 -0.42
C TYR A 59 0.34 13.71 -1.24
N GLN A 60 0.42 14.71 -2.12
CA GLN A 60 -0.49 14.91 -3.24
C GLN A 60 0.06 14.19 -4.47
N ASN A 61 -0.82 13.52 -5.21
CA ASN A 61 -0.54 12.79 -6.44
C ASN A 61 -1.44 13.30 -7.56
N ASP A 62 -0.87 13.59 -8.72
CA ASP A 62 -1.59 14.02 -9.92
C ASP A 62 -1.91 12.81 -10.80
N GLY A 63 -3.20 12.54 -11.02
CA GLY A 63 -3.62 11.45 -11.92
C GLY A 63 -3.49 11.82 -13.41
N GLY A 64 -3.20 13.08 -13.73
CA GLY A 64 -3.12 13.64 -15.08
C GLY A 64 -4.33 14.49 -15.48
N ALA A 65 -4.31 15.00 -16.72
CA ALA A 65 -5.17 16.09 -17.18
C ALA A 65 -6.70 15.91 -17.05
N THR A 66 -7.20 14.68 -16.89
CA THR A 66 -8.64 14.38 -16.85
C THR A 66 -9.11 13.83 -15.50
N THR A 67 -8.21 13.75 -14.51
CA THR A 67 -8.48 13.16 -13.20
C THR A 67 -8.17 14.17 -12.10
N GLY A 68 -8.91 14.13 -11.00
CA GLY A 68 -8.60 14.93 -9.82
C GLY A 68 -7.30 14.48 -9.14
N TYR A 69 -6.82 15.30 -8.22
CA TYR A 69 -5.74 14.91 -7.32
C TYR A 69 -6.17 13.76 -6.40
N ALA A 70 -5.17 12.98 -6.00
CA ALA A 70 -5.28 11.98 -4.96
C ALA A 70 -4.32 12.31 -3.81
N VAL A 71 -4.65 11.82 -2.62
CA VAL A 71 -3.79 11.94 -1.44
C VAL A 71 -3.31 10.58 -1.00
N LEU A 72 -1.99 10.48 -0.80
CA LEU A 72 -1.31 9.33 -0.22
C LEU A 72 -0.79 9.66 1.17
N GLY A 73 -1.15 8.87 2.17
CA GLY A 73 -0.52 8.90 3.50
C GLY A 73 0.47 7.77 3.65
N VAL A 74 1.73 8.12 3.93
CA VAL A 74 2.85 7.19 4.10
C VAL A 74 3.35 7.23 5.53
N LEU A 75 3.36 6.09 6.20
CA LEU A 75 3.97 5.92 7.51
C LEU A 75 5.47 5.69 7.37
N ARG A 76 6.26 6.51 8.08
CA ARG A 76 7.71 6.37 8.26
C ARG A 76 8.04 5.96 9.68
N LYS A 77 9.15 5.24 9.85
CA LYS A 77 9.77 5.03 11.16
C LYS A 77 10.94 5.99 11.30
N ASN A 78 10.98 6.74 12.39
CA ASN A 78 12.06 7.70 12.62
C ASN A 78 13.40 6.99 12.87
N SER A 79 13.38 5.75 13.37
CA SER A 79 14.57 4.91 13.57
C SER A 79 15.06 4.19 12.30
N ASP A 80 14.26 4.15 11.24
CA ASP A 80 14.55 3.38 10.03
C ASP A 80 14.02 4.10 8.79
N SER A 81 14.92 4.81 8.11
CA SER A 81 14.60 5.59 6.91
C SER A 81 14.18 4.73 5.70
N SER A 82 14.49 3.43 5.72
CA SER A 82 14.07 2.50 4.66
C SER A 82 12.61 2.05 4.83
N TYR A 83 12.06 2.17 6.03
CA TYR A 83 10.69 1.79 6.30
C TYR A 83 9.71 2.81 5.73
N ALA A 84 8.86 2.34 4.83
CA ALA A 84 7.74 3.08 4.28
C ALA A 84 6.53 2.15 4.18
N ARG A 85 5.37 2.64 4.63
CA ARG A 85 4.11 1.89 4.49
C ARG A 85 2.99 2.83 4.10
N ASN A 86 2.33 2.56 2.98
CA ASN A 86 1.18 3.34 2.55
C ASN A 86 -0.05 2.94 3.39
N ILE A 87 -0.54 3.87 4.20
CA ILE A 87 -1.62 3.65 5.16
C ILE A 87 -2.92 4.36 4.79
N TYR A 88 -2.87 5.32 3.87
CA TYR A 88 -4.04 6.08 3.43
C TYR A 88 -3.96 6.34 1.93
N TRP A 89 -5.07 6.11 1.22
CA TRP A 89 -5.21 6.41 -0.20
C TRP A 89 -6.64 6.88 -0.46
N GLU A 90 -6.78 8.13 -0.90
CA GLU A 90 -8.05 8.78 -1.20
C GLU A 90 -7.97 9.52 -2.54
N ASN A 91 -9.03 9.48 -3.32
CA ASN A 91 -9.10 10.12 -4.63
C ASN A 91 -10.06 11.31 -4.62
N ASN A 92 -9.94 12.19 -5.61
CA ASN A 92 -10.73 13.43 -5.71
C ASN A 92 -10.59 14.34 -4.48
N THR A 93 -9.37 14.42 -3.94
CA THR A 93 -9.02 15.30 -2.82
C THR A 93 -7.61 15.84 -3.04
N ASP A 94 -7.42 17.13 -2.77
CA ASP A 94 -6.19 17.86 -3.04
C ASP A 94 -5.40 18.21 -1.77
N SER A 95 -5.98 17.95 -0.60
CA SER A 95 -5.45 18.31 0.70
C SER A 95 -5.80 17.23 1.71
N ALA A 96 -4.92 17.02 2.69
CA ALA A 96 -5.26 16.23 3.85
C ALA A 96 -4.50 16.65 5.08
N GLU A 97 -5.17 16.49 6.22
CA GLU A 97 -4.57 16.67 7.54
C GLU A 97 -4.61 15.35 8.30
N ALA A 98 -3.54 15.09 9.05
CA ALA A 98 -3.44 13.94 9.93
C ALA A 98 -3.40 14.38 11.40
N GLN A 99 -4.15 13.68 12.24
CA GLN A 99 -4.16 13.87 13.68
C GLN A 99 -3.95 12.53 14.37
N TRP A 100 -2.89 12.42 15.15
CA TRP A 100 -2.67 11.27 16.02
C TRP A 100 -3.60 11.34 17.23
N LEU A 101 -4.28 10.23 17.53
CA LEU A 101 -5.08 10.07 18.75
C LEU A 101 -4.24 9.48 19.89
N ASP A 102 -3.30 8.62 19.53
CA ASP A 102 -2.33 7.96 20.39
C ASP A 102 -1.11 7.55 19.55
N ASP A 103 -0.23 6.72 20.08
CA ASP A 103 1.03 6.32 19.43
C ASP A 103 0.84 5.44 18.18
N ASP A 104 -0.29 4.76 18.04
CA ASP A 104 -0.55 3.78 16.98
C ASP A 104 -1.80 4.11 16.15
N THR A 105 -2.60 5.08 16.58
CA THR A 105 -3.87 5.46 15.96
C THR A 105 -3.79 6.87 15.36
N VAL A 106 -4.12 6.98 14.07
CA VAL A 106 -4.18 8.26 13.36
C VAL A 106 -5.53 8.43 12.67
N ILE A 107 -6.02 9.67 12.61
CA ILE A 107 -7.13 10.08 11.73
C ILE A 107 -6.53 10.90 10.59
N ILE A 108 -6.85 10.55 9.34
CA ILE A 108 -6.45 11.31 8.15
C ILE A 108 -7.73 11.67 7.40
N ASN A 109 -8.03 12.97 7.23
CA ASN A 109 -9.28 13.46 6.64
C ASN A 109 -10.55 12.76 7.17
N GLY A 110 -10.65 12.61 8.49
CA GLY A 110 -11.78 11.95 9.14
C GLY A 110 -11.80 10.42 9.02
N ARG A 111 -10.87 9.81 8.27
CA ARG A 111 -10.71 8.34 8.20
C ARG A 111 -9.78 7.87 9.32
N LYS A 112 -10.31 7.08 10.25
CA LYS A 112 -9.56 6.51 11.36
C LYS A 112 -8.77 5.27 10.90
N ILE A 113 -7.49 5.23 11.25
CA ILE A 113 -6.57 4.09 11.08
C ILE A 113 -6.18 3.63 12.49
N PRO A 114 -6.86 2.60 13.06
CA PRO A 114 -6.69 2.20 14.46
C PRO A 114 -5.30 1.63 14.79
N ASN A 115 -4.63 1.00 13.83
CA ASN A 115 -3.28 0.51 14.01
C ASN A 115 -2.45 0.80 12.76
N VAL A 116 -1.60 1.82 12.80
CA VAL A 116 -0.77 2.25 11.65
C VAL A 116 0.18 1.16 11.12
N LEU A 117 0.48 0.12 11.90
CA LEU A 117 1.31 -1.01 11.46
C LEU A 117 0.53 -2.08 10.70
N LYS A 118 -0.79 -2.18 10.89
CA LYS A 118 -1.63 -3.26 10.36
C LYS A 118 -2.74 -2.76 9.45
N ASP A 119 -3.40 -1.69 9.83
CA ASP A 119 -4.57 -1.15 9.17
C ASP A 119 -4.20 -0.13 8.11
N LYS A 120 -5.10 0.08 7.15
CA LYS A 120 -4.98 1.14 6.15
C LYS A 120 -6.36 1.50 5.63
N TYR A 121 -6.47 2.71 5.11
CA TYR A 121 -7.61 3.16 4.34
C TYR A 121 -7.25 3.18 2.85
N ASP A 122 -8.13 2.61 2.02
CA ASP A 122 -8.04 2.64 0.56
C ASP A 122 -9.46 2.85 0.02
N PHE A 123 -9.69 4.00 -0.62
CA PHE A 123 -11.01 4.37 -1.14
C PHE A 123 -11.59 3.34 -2.11
N ARG A 124 -10.74 2.52 -2.76
CA ARG A 124 -11.18 1.49 -3.71
C ARG A 124 -11.92 0.34 -3.04
N TYR A 125 -11.67 0.11 -1.75
CA TYR A 125 -12.22 -1.01 -0.99
C TYR A 125 -13.01 -0.59 0.25
N SER A 126 -12.99 0.71 0.59
CA SER A 126 -13.67 1.26 1.75
C SER A 126 -15.09 1.67 1.36
N LYS A 127 -16.08 1.29 2.16
CA LYS A 127 -17.45 1.76 1.96
C LYS A 127 -17.57 3.20 2.48
N ASN A 128 -18.25 4.05 1.72
CA ASN A 128 -18.61 5.40 2.13
C ASN A 128 -19.49 5.41 3.38
#